data_AF-N9V9N9-F1
#
_entry.id   AF-N9V9N9-F1
#
_cell.length_a   1.000
_cell.length_b   1.000
_cell.length_c   1.000
_cell.angle_alpha   90.00
_cell.angle_beta   90.00
_cell.angle_gamma   90.00
#
_symmetry.space_group_name_H-M   'P 1'
#
loop_
_entity.id
_entity.type
_entity.pdbx_description
1 polymer ?
#
loop_
_entity_poly.entity_id
_entity_poly.type
_entity_poly.pdbx_seq_one_letter_code
_entity_poly.pdbx_strand_id
1 'polypeptide(L)'
;MKKQVSFQTFSYFYKKAQHCADKESFIEEAMSLDHDDWALGYSADEINDILNYIYELTRCSVAALREKLGLTKVAMADIYITSKRTLLAWEKGERKISDMDRLLISYTVFTDVSYISNDILIV
;
A
#
# COMPACT_ATOMS: atom_id res chain seq x y z
N MET A 1 -11.89 -7.34 -17.65
CA MET A 1 -11.93 -6.70 -16.31
C MET A 1 -10.48 -6.51 -15.89
N LYS A 2 -10.03 -5.29 -15.52
CA LYS A 2 -8.66 -5.13 -14.99
C LYS A 2 -8.59 -5.91 -13.68
N LYS A 3 -7.56 -6.74 -13.51
CA LYS A 3 -7.30 -7.40 -12.24
C LYS A 3 -6.96 -6.30 -11.23
N GLN A 4 -7.69 -6.22 -10.12
CA GLN A 4 -7.42 -5.25 -9.07
C GLN A 4 -7.67 -5.90 -7.72
N VAL A 5 -6.69 -5.79 -6.82
CA VAL A 5 -6.85 -6.24 -5.43
C VAL A 5 -7.84 -5.32 -4.72
N SER A 6 -8.89 -5.90 -4.16
CA SER A 6 -9.92 -5.14 -3.46
C SER A 6 -9.37 -4.48 -2.19
N PHE A 7 -10.04 -3.43 -1.71
CA PHE A 7 -9.70 -2.81 -0.42
C PHE A 7 -9.74 -3.81 0.74
N GLN A 8 -10.70 -4.75 0.73
CA GLN A 8 -10.82 -5.77 1.77
C GLN A 8 -9.61 -6.71 1.78
N THR A 9 -9.23 -7.20 0.60
CA THR A 9 -8.05 -8.06 0.42
C THR A 9 -6.77 -7.33 0.81
N PHE A 10 -6.58 -6.10 0.33
CA PHE A 10 -5.43 -5.27 0.70
C PHE A 10 -5.37 -5.06 2.21
N SER A 11 -6.49 -4.69 2.85
CA SER A 11 -6.56 -4.42 4.28
C SER A 11 -6.22 -5.65 5.12
N TYR A 12 -6.61 -6.85 4.66
CA TYR A 12 -6.27 -8.11 5.32
C TYR A 12 -4.75 -8.33 5.31
N PHE A 13 -4.13 -8.30 4.12
CA PHE A 13 -2.69 -8.51 4.00
C PHE A 13 -1.86 -7.40 4.64
N TYR A 14 -2.30 -6.15 4.52
CA TYR A 14 -1.64 -5.01 5.13
C TYR A 14 -1.58 -5.16 6.66
N LYS A 15 -2.69 -5.54 7.30
CA LYS A 15 -2.72 -5.80 8.75
C LYS A 15 -1.82 -6.98 9.13
N LYS A 16 -1.84 -8.08 8.38
CA LYS A 16 -0.90 -9.20 8.61
C LYS A 16 0.55 -8.75 8.52
N ALA A 17 0.92 -8.04 7.45
CA ALA A 17 2.27 -7.55 7.22
C ALA A 17 2.76 -6.54 8.28
N GLN A 18 1.87 -5.87 9.01
CA GLN A 18 2.21 -5.02 10.17
C GLN A 18 2.64 -5.84 11.39
N HIS A 19 2.20 -7.09 11.50
CA HIS A 19 2.49 -7.98 12.64
C HIS A 19 3.60 -9.00 12.36
N CYS A 20 3.96 -9.22 11.09
CA CYS A 20 5.09 -10.07 10.71
C CYS A 20 6.44 -9.36 10.91
N ALA A 21 7.41 -10.09 11.47
CA ALA A 21 8.76 -9.58 11.72
C ALA A 21 9.54 -9.38 10.41
N ASP A 22 9.61 -10.42 9.58
CA ASP A 22 10.30 -10.45 8.29
C ASP A 22 9.33 -10.67 7.12
N LYS A 23 9.85 -10.41 5.92
CA LYS A 23 9.07 -10.36 4.68
C LYS A 23 8.80 -11.75 4.15
N GLU A 24 9.80 -12.61 4.24
CA GLU A 24 9.80 -13.98 3.75
C GLU A 24 8.70 -14.78 4.47
N SER A 25 8.62 -14.67 5.80
CA SER A 25 7.57 -15.32 6.60
C SER A 25 6.17 -14.81 6.22
N PHE A 26 6.01 -13.51 5.98
CA PHE A 26 4.73 -12.94 5.54
C PHE A 26 4.28 -13.49 4.18
N ILE A 27 5.21 -13.57 3.21
CA ILE A 27 4.93 -14.06 1.86
C ILE A 27 4.62 -15.55 1.89
N GLU A 28 5.42 -16.35 2.60
CA GLU A 28 5.20 -17.79 2.73
C GLU A 28 3.81 -18.07 3.33
N GLU A 29 3.47 -17.38 4.43
CA GLU A 29 2.16 -17.53 5.05
C GLU A 29 1.02 -17.12 4.09
N ALA A 30 1.15 -15.97 3.42
CA ALA A 30 0.13 -15.45 2.51
C ALA A 30 -0.06 -16.34 1.27
N MET A 31 1.01 -16.92 0.73
CA MET A 31 0.96 -17.83 -0.43
C MET A 31 0.47 -19.23 -0.05
N SER A 32 0.61 -19.65 1.21
CA SER A 32 0.09 -20.93 1.71
C SER A 32 -1.44 -20.95 1.90
N LEU A 33 -2.11 -19.80 1.80
CA LEU A 33 -3.56 -19.68 1.84
C LEU A 33 -4.17 -20.16 0.51
N ASP A 34 -4.26 -21.48 0.34
CA ASP A 34 -4.67 -22.20 -0.87
C ASP A 34 -6.08 -21.88 -1.44
N HIS A 35 -6.85 -20.95 -0.85
CA HIS A 35 -8.30 -20.86 -1.06
C HIS A 35 -8.87 -19.46 -1.25
N ASP A 36 -8.07 -18.51 -1.70
CA ASP A 36 -8.47 -17.12 -1.68
C ASP A 36 -8.73 -16.59 -3.11
N ASP A 37 -10.02 -16.38 -3.43
CA ASP A 37 -10.53 -15.97 -4.76
C ASP A 37 -9.83 -14.72 -5.33
N TRP A 38 -9.19 -13.91 -4.48
CA TRP A 38 -8.49 -12.70 -4.90
C TRP A 38 -7.29 -13.00 -5.81
N ALA A 39 -6.67 -14.17 -5.67
CA ALA A 39 -5.52 -14.59 -6.45
C ALA A 39 -5.92 -15.14 -7.83
N LEU A 40 -7.23 -15.35 -8.08
CA LEU A 40 -7.72 -15.88 -9.34
C LEU A 40 -7.31 -14.99 -10.51
N GLY A 41 -6.58 -15.59 -11.44
CA GLY A 41 -6.09 -14.94 -12.64
C GLY A 41 -4.74 -14.25 -12.47
N TYR A 42 -4.12 -14.20 -11.29
CA TYR A 42 -2.73 -13.78 -11.12
C TYR A 42 -1.77 -14.97 -11.19
N SER A 43 -0.59 -14.76 -11.75
CA SER A 43 0.54 -15.69 -11.67
C SER A 43 1.18 -15.64 -10.28
N ALA A 44 1.97 -16.67 -9.94
CA ALA A 44 2.69 -16.72 -8.67
C ALA A 44 3.65 -15.51 -8.50
N ASP A 45 4.30 -15.09 -9.58
CA ASP A 45 5.18 -13.91 -9.57
C ASP A 45 4.38 -12.61 -9.33
N GLU A 46 3.23 -12.43 -10.01
CA GLU A 46 2.35 -11.28 -9.77
C GLU A 46 1.85 -11.24 -8.31
N ILE A 47 1.47 -12.39 -7.75
CA ILE A 47 1.04 -12.53 -6.35
C ILE A 47 2.18 -12.14 -5.41
N ASN A 48 3.38 -12.66 -5.65
CA ASN A 48 4.56 -12.33 -4.87
C ASN A 48 4.88 -10.84 -4.93
N ASP A 49 4.82 -10.21 -6.10
CA ASP A 49 5.04 -8.76 -6.27
C ASP A 49 4.01 -7.93 -5.50
N ILE A 50 2.72 -8.31 -5.55
CA ILE A 50 1.65 -7.67 -4.79
C ILE A 50 1.95 -7.74 -3.29
N LEU A 51 2.27 -8.93 -2.78
CA LEU A 51 2.53 -9.15 -1.37
C LEU A 51 3.78 -8.39 -0.91
N ASN A 52 4.87 -8.45 -1.68
CA ASN A 52 6.07 -7.66 -1.43
C ASN A 52 5.73 -6.18 -1.31
N TYR A 53 4.95 -5.65 -2.25
CA TYR A 53 4.61 -4.24 -2.25
C TYR A 53 3.73 -3.85 -1.06
N ILE A 54 2.74 -4.68 -0.70
CA ILE A 54 1.93 -4.47 0.51
C ILE A 54 2.82 -4.41 1.76
N TYR A 55 3.79 -5.33 1.88
CA TYR A 55 4.72 -5.37 3.00
C TYR A 55 5.61 -4.12 3.10
N GLU A 56 6.08 -3.60 1.97
CA GLU A 56 6.85 -2.35 1.92
C GLU A 56 6.01 -1.14 2.34
N LEU A 57 4.75 -1.08 1.92
CA LEU A 57 3.85 0.03 2.26
C LEU A 57 3.58 0.13 3.76
N THR A 58 3.53 -1.00 4.49
CA THR A 58 3.34 -0.95 5.96
C THR A 58 4.49 -0.23 6.67
N ARG A 59 5.69 -0.25 6.08
CA ARG A 59 6.94 0.31 6.62
C ARG A 59 7.25 1.72 6.13
N CYS A 60 6.52 2.20 5.12
CA CYS A 60 6.69 3.56 4.60
C CYS A 60 6.33 4.63 5.66
N SER A 61 7.08 5.74 5.65
CA SER A 61 6.69 6.94 6.38
C SER A 61 5.52 7.64 5.66
N VAL A 62 4.78 8.50 6.36
CA VAL A 62 3.70 9.30 5.74
C VAL A 62 4.25 10.19 4.62
N ALA A 63 5.48 10.70 4.78
CA ALA A 63 6.15 11.48 3.73
C ALA A 63 6.43 10.64 2.48
N ALA A 64 6.94 9.41 2.66
CA ALA A 64 7.21 8.50 1.55
C ALA A 64 5.93 8.08 0.81
N LEU A 65 4.83 7.84 1.53
CA LEU A 65 3.53 7.56 0.92
C LEU A 65 3.04 8.74 0.06
N ARG A 66 3.15 9.97 0.58
CA ARG A 66 2.81 11.18 -0.17
C ARG A 66 3.67 11.34 -1.43
N GLU A 67 4.97 11.09 -1.32
CA GLU A 67 5.92 11.20 -2.44
C GLU A 67 5.66 10.16 -3.52
N LYS A 68 5.27 8.93 -3.15
CA LYS A 68 4.82 7.90 -4.10
C LYS A 68 3.58 8.33 -4.89
N LEU A 69 2.68 9.12 -4.29
CA LEU A 69 1.52 9.71 -4.97
C LEU A 69 1.86 10.98 -5.79
N GLY A 70 3.12 11.44 -5.78
CA GLY A 70 3.49 12.71 -6.42
C GLY A 70 2.83 13.95 -5.82
N LEU A 71 2.29 13.85 -4.60
CA LEU A 71 1.49 14.91 -4.00
C LEU A 71 2.34 15.95 -3.28
N THR A 72 1.97 17.22 -3.44
CA THR A 72 2.44 18.28 -2.54
C THR A 72 1.80 18.11 -1.16
N LYS A 73 2.41 18.71 -0.13
CA LYS A 73 1.85 18.71 1.23
C LYS A 73 0.47 19.38 1.30
N VAL A 74 0.21 20.36 0.43
CA VAL A 74 -1.10 21.03 0.37
C VAL A 74 -2.13 20.09 -0.24
N ALA A 75 -1.83 19.50 -1.40
CA ALA A 75 -2.74 18.57 -2.07
C ALA A 75 -3.09 17.35 -1.21
N MET A 76 -2.11 16.76 -0.53
CA MET A 76 -2.34 15.66 0.42
C MET A 76 -3.26 16.08 1.58
N ALA A 77 -3.07 17.29 2.12
CA ALA A 77 -3.90 17.79 3.20
C ALA A 77 -5.35 17.99 2.75
N ASP A 78 -5.56 18.50 1.54
CA ASP A 78 -6.89 18.72 0.96
C ASP A 78 -7.60 17.38 0.66
N ILE A 79 -6.91 16.42 0.04
CA ILE A 79 -7.48 15.10 -0.33
C ILE A 79 -7.97 14.34 0.91
N TYR A 80 -7.16 14.30 1.97
CA TYR A 80 -7.50 13.56 3.19
C TYR A 80 -8.17 14.44 4.25
N ILE A 81 -8.71 15.60 3.87
CA ILE A 81 -9.48 16.53 4.71
C ILE A 81 -8.78 16.75 6.07
N THR A 82 -7.48 17.02 6.03
CA THR A 82 -6.63 17.26 7.20
C THR A 82 -5.94 18.61 7.09
N SER A 83 -5.45 19.14 8.21
CA SER A 83 -4.70 20.40 8.17
C SER A 83 -3.26 20.17 7.73
N LYS A 84 -2.66 21.11 6.97
CA LYS A 84 -1.22 21.09 6.64
C LYS A 84 -0.33 20.92 7.88
N ARG A 85 -0.73 21.52 9.02
CA ARG A 85 -0.03 21.38 10.31
C ARG A 85 -0.08 19.94 10.81
N THR A 86 -1.25 19.29 10.73
CA THR A 86 -1.42 17.89 11.11
C THR A 86 -0.58 16.97 10.23
N LEU A 87 -0.60 17.18 8.90
CA LEU A 87 0.22 16.41 7.98
C LEU A 87 1.72 16.54 8.28
N LEU A 88 2.21 17.76 8.52
CA LEU A 88 3.60 17.98 8.88
C LEU A 88 3.98 17.27 10.19
N ALA A 89 3.10 17.29 11.19
CA ALA A 89 3.33 16.58 12.44
C ALA A 89 3.35 15.05 12.25
N TRP A 90 2.54 14.51 11.34
CA TRP A 90 2.60 13.10 10.96
C TRP A 90 3.91 12.74 10.25
N GLU A 91 4.34 13.55 9.27
CA GLU A 91 5.59 13.31 8.52
C GLU A 91 6.83 13.32 9.42
N LYS A 92 6.83 14.17 10.45
CA LYS A 92 7.93 14.27 11.42
C LYS A 92 7.86 13.26 12.57
N GLY A 93 6.76 12.50 12.68
CA GLY A 93 6.51 11.63 13.83
C GLY A 93 6.16 12.37 15.13
N GLU A 94 5.92 13.68 15.08
CA GLU A 94 5.47 14.50 16.22
C GLU A 94 4.04 14.14 16.64
N ARG A 95 3.25 13.58 15.73
CA ARG A 95 1.89 13.10 15.98
C ARG A 95 1.67 11.73 15.35
N LYS A 96 1.08 10.80 16.10
CA LYS A 96 0.65 9.50 15.57
C LYS A 96 -0.53 9.68 14.59
N ILE A 97 -0.41 9.09 13.41
CA ILE A 97 -1.51 8.92 12.46
C ILE A 97 -2.42 7.77 12.90
N SER A 98 -3.73 7.86 12.64
CA SER A 98 -4.63 6.74 12.95
C SER A 98 -4.34 5.54 12.04
N ASP A 99 -4.61 4.33 12.51
CA ASP A 99 -4.38 3.13 11.71
C ASP A 99 -5.26 3.11 10.45
N MET A 100 -6.47 3.66 10.53
CA MET A 100 -7.40 3.79 9.40
C MET A 100 -6.93 4.80 8.37
N ASP A 101 -6.47 5.99 8.78
CA ASP A 101 -5.96 7.00 7.84
C ASP A 101 -4.71 6.47 7.12
N ARG A 102 -3.82 5.80 7.86
CA ARG A 102 -2.62 5.18 7.29
C ARG A 102 -2.99 4.07 6.30
N LEU A 103 -3.95 3.21 6.65
CA LEU A 103 -4.44 2.15 5.77
C LEU A 103 -5.04 2.73 4.48
N LEU A 104 -5.86 3.78 4.57
CA LEU A 104 -6.47 4.43 3.41
C LEU A 104 -5.43 5.05 2.50
N ILE A 105 -4.45 5.79 3.04
CA ILE A 105 -3.36 6.38 2.27
C ILE A 105 -2.54 5.29 1.57
N SER A 106 -2.16 4.23 2.29
CA SER A 106 -1.41 3.12 1.73
C SER A 106 -2.19 2.40 0.63
N TYR A 107 -3.50 2.25 0.77
CA TYR A 107 -4.34 1.69 -0.29
C TYR A 107 -4.42 2.61 -1.50
N THR A 108 -4.52 3.94 -1.31
CA THR A 108 -4.46 4.89 -2.43
C THR A 108 -3.16 4.73 -3.19
N VAL A 109 -2.02 4.70 -2.50
CA VAL A 109 -0.70 4.43 -3.11
C VAL A 109 -0.71 3.11 -3.87
N PHE A 110 -1.22 2.05 -3.23
CA PHE A 110 -1.30 0.73 -3.85
C PHE A 110 -2.10 0.78 -5.15
N THR A 111 -3.26 1.43 -5.18
CA THR A 111 -4.14 1.52 -6.35
C THR A 111 -3.68 2.51 -7.42
N ASP A 112 -2.99 3.58 -7.03
CA ASP A 112 -2.42 4.58 -7.95
C ASP A 112 -1.20 4.00 -8.67
N VAL A 113 -0.43 3.17 -7.97
CA VAL A 113 0.70 2.40 -8.50
C VAL A 113 0.25 1.04 -9.07
N SER A 114 -1.04 0.68 -8.98
CA SER A 114 -1.55 -0.60 -9.49
C SER A 114 -1.49 -0.65 -11.03
N TYR A 115 -0.39 -1.24 -11.50
CA TYR A 115 -0.14 -1.82 -12.82
C TYR A 115 -0.20 -0.86 -14.00
N ILE A 116 0.80 0.02 -14.09
CA ILE A 116 1.44 0.26 -15.40
C ILE A 116 2.13 -1.07 -15.75
N SER A 117 1.44 -1.91 -16.51
CA SER A 117 2.12 -2.83 -17.43
C SER A 117 3.18 -2.00 -18.15
N ASN A 118 4.44 -2.40 -18.11
CA ASN A 118 5.57 -1.73 -18.77
C ASN A 118 5.40 -1.74 -20.30
N ASP A 119 4.43 -0.96 -20.81
CA ASP A 119 4.34 -0.52 -22.21
C ASP A 119 4.79 0.94 -22.35
N ILE A 120 5.55 1.46 -21.37
CA ILE A 120 6.34 2.68 -21.59
C ILE A 120 7.78 2.26 -21.87
N LEU A 121 7.98 1.77 -23.09
CA LEU A 121 9.22 1.98 -23.83
C LEU A 121 9.47 3.49 -23.88
N ILE A 122 10.40 3.99 -23.06
CA ILE A 122 11.10 5.23 -23.40
C ILE A 122 12.24 4.80 -24.33
N VAL A 123 11.99 4.97 -25.63
CA VAL A 123 13.02 5.06 -26.68
C VAL A 123 13.73 6.40 -26.56
#